data_AF-A0A0I0BPZ4-F1
#
_entry.id   AF-A0A0I0BPZ4-F1
#
_cell.length_a   1.000
_cell.length_b   1.000
_cell.length_c   1.000
_cell.angle_alpha   90.00
_cell.angle_beta   90.00
_cell.angle_gamma   90.00
#
_symmetry.space_group_name_H-M   'P 1'
#
loop_
_entity.id
_entity.type
_entity.pdbx_description
1 polymer ?
#
loop_
_entity_poly.entity_id
_entity_poly.type
_entity_poly.pdbx_seq_one_letter_code
_entity_poly.pdbx_strand_id
1 'polypeptide(L)' 'MKFLECAVRDVIYGINVRIVKPVNIYECELRDNVFVGPFVESKAV' A
#
# COMPACT_ATOMS: atom_id res chain seq x y z
N MET A 1 0.11 -21.92 9.60
CA MET A 1 -0.14 -20.75 8.72
C MET A 1 -0.15 -19.50 9.60
N LYS A 2 0.57 -18.44 9.23
CA LYS A 2 0.66 -17.21 10.02
C LYS A 2 0.06 -16.06 9.21
N PHE A 3 -0.91 -15.37 9.79
CA PHE A 3 -1.49 -14.17 9.20
C PHE A 3 -0.72 -12.95 9.67
N LEU A 4 -0.43 -12.04 8.74
CA LEU A 4 0.17 -10.74 9.02
C LEU A 4 -0.87 -9.69 8.70
N GLU A 5 -1.04 -8.73 9.61
CA GLU A 5 -1.89 -7.59 9.37
C GLU A 5 -1.22 -6.64 8.37
N CYS A 6 -2.02 -6.07 7.48
CA CYS A 6 -1.53 -5.07 6.55
C CYS A 6 -1.25 -3.76 7.29
N ALA A 7 -0.11 -3.12 7.02
CA ALA A 7 0.26 -1.86 7.64
C ALA A 7 0.88 -0.88 6.64
N VAL A 8 0.68 0.40 6.95
CA VAL A 8 1.35 1.54 6.32
C VAL A 8 2.16 2.22 7.42
N ARG A 9 3.48 2.18 7.32
CA ARG A 9 4.39 2.64 8.39
C ARG A 9 5.54 3.44 7.81
N ASP A 10 5.88 4.55 8.45
CA ASP A 10 7.04 5.37 8.10
C ASP A 10 7.08 5.78 6.62
N VAL A 11 5.92 6.22 6.09
CA VAL A 11 5.75 6.63 4.69
C VAL A 11 5.68 8.15 4.59
N ILE A 12 6.53 8.73 3.75
CA ILE A 12 6.44 10.14 3.32
C ILE A 12 5.51 10.20 2.11
N TYR A 13 4.57 11.15 2.07
CA TYR A 13 3.63 11.28 0.95
C TYR A 13 3.49 12.72 0.46
N GLY A 14 3.43 12.86 -0.86
CA GLY A 14 3.17 14.09 -1.58
C GLY A 14 1.69 14.41 -1.73
N ILE A 15 1.39 15.40 -2.58
CA ILE A 15 0.04 15.92 -2.81
C ILE A 15 -0.78 14.89 -3.61
N ASN A 16 -2.08 14.75 -3.30
CA ASN A 16 -2.99 13.85 -4.01
C ASN A 16 -2.57 12.37 -4.04
N VAL A 17 -1.79 11.91 -3.06
CA VAL A 17 -1.53 10.49 -2.86
C VAL A 17 -2.81 9.79 -2.41
N ARG A 18 -3.16 8.68 -3.06
CA ARG A 18 -4.36 7.88 -2.76
C ARG A 18 -3.97 6.47 -2.41
N ILE A 19 -4.22 6.07 -1.16
CA ILE A 19 -3.97 4.71 -0.67
C ILE A 19 -5.30 4.00 -0.44
N VAL A 20 -5.50 2.86 -1.10
CA VAL A 20 -6.67 2.00 -0.93
C VAL A 20 -6.21 0.72 -0.21
N LYS A 21 -6.91 0.31 0.85
CA LYS A 21 -6.59 -0.91 1.62
C LYS A 21 -7.19 -2.16 0.95
N PRO A 22 -6.61 -3.36 1.14
CA PRO A 22 -5.41 -3.66 1.95
C PRO A 22 -4.09 -3.42 1.19
N VAL A 23 -3.10 -2.81 1.85
CA VAL A 23 -1.74 -2.58 1.30
C VAL A 23 -0.68 -2.70 2.39
N ASN A 24 0.54 -3.05 1.97
CA ASN A 24 1.74 -3.14 2.80
C ASN A 24 2.76 -2.12 2.29
N ILE A 25 2.98 -1.04 3.03
CA ILE A 25 3.88 0.06 2.63
C ILE A 25 4.73 0.44 3.84
N TYR A 26 6.06 0.39 3.67
CA TYR A 26 7.02 0.59 4.75
C TYR A 26 8.18 1.46 4.27
N GLU A 27 8.56 2.47 5.05
CA GLU A 27 9.84 3.18 4.92
C GLU A 27 10.10 3.72 3.50
N CYS A 28 9.08 4.32 2.87
CA CYS A 28 9.17 4.79 1.48
C CYS A 28 8.57 6.19 1.27
N GLU A 29 8.86 6.78 0.12
CA GLU A 29 8.33 8.08 -0.30
C GLU A 29 7.39 7.93 -1.50
N LEU A 30 6.14 8.37 -1.35
CA LEU A 30 5.14 8.46 -2.40
C LEU A 30 5.07 9.89 -2.91
N ARG A 31 5.44 10.15 -4.17
CA ARG A 31 5.43 11.49 -4.75
C ARG A 31 4.01 11.95 -5.16
N ASP A 32 3.89 13.17 -5.64
CA ASP A 32 2.60 13.76 -6.01
C ASP A 32 1.81 12.89 -7.00
N ASN A 33 0.49 12.82 -6.79
CA ASN A 33 -0.49 12.10 -7.62
C ASN A 33 -0.29 10.57 -7.71
N VAL A 34 0.47 9.97 -6.79
CA VAL A 34 0.64 8.51 -6.71
C VAL A 34 -0.62 7.81 -6.19
N PHE A 35 -1.00 6.71 -6.81
CA PHE A 35 -2.06 5.82 -6.35
C PHE A 35 -1.48 4.47 -5.93
N VAL A 36 -1.79 4.00 -4.72
CA VAL A 36 -1.42 2.68 -4.21
C VAL A 36 -2.67 1.98 -3.71
N GLY A 37 -3.15 0.98 -4.43
CA GLY A 37 -4.35 0.25 -4.08
C GLY A 37 -4.18 -1.25 -4.24
N PRO A 38 -5.12 -2.06 -3.73
CA PRO A 38 -5.01 -3.50 -3.77
C PRO A 38 -5.24 -3.97 -5.21
N PHE A 39 -4.17 -4.18 -5.96
CA PHE A 39 -4.21 -4.86 -7.26
C PHE A 39 -3.75 -6.31 -7.15
N VAL A 40 -4.16 -7.01 -6.09
CA VAL A 40 -4.07 -8.47 -6.08
C VAL A 40 -5.45 -9.03 -6.40
N GLU A 41 -5.70 -9.26 -7.69
CA GLU A 41 -6.56 -10.37 -8.09
C GLU A 41 -5.74 -11.65 -7.89
N SER A 42 -5.78 -12.20 -6.68
CA SER A 42 -5.16 -13.51 -6.42
C SER A 42 -6.11 -14.60 -6.90
N LYS A 43 -5.97 -15.06 -8.14
CA LYS A 43 -6.31 -16.44 -8.50
C LYS A 43 -5.07 -17.30 -8.32
N ALA A 44 -4.96 -17.92 -7.14
CA ALA A 44 -4.08 -19.05 -6.95
C ALA A 44 -4.84 -20.32 -7.37
N VAL A 45 -4.31 -21.04 -8.35
CA VAL A 45 -4.66 -22.45 -8.62
C VAL A 45 -3.56 -23.30 -7.99
#